data_AF-A0A6A6KFS1-F1
#
_entry.id   AF-A0A6A6KFS1-F1
#
_cell.length_a   1.000
_cell.length_b   1.000
_cell.length_c   1.000
_cell.angle_alpha   90.00
_cell.angle_beta   90.00
_cell.angle_gamma   90.00
#
_symmetry.space_group_name_H-M   'P 1'
#
loop_
_entity.id
_entity.type
_entity.pdbx_description
1 polymer ?
#
loop_
_entity_poly.entity_id
_entity_poly.type
_entity_poly.pdbx_seq_one_letter_code
_entity_poly.pdbx_strand_id
1 'polypeptide(L)'
;MVIESYVVVHNIAKRHNVGTLARSATAFGVTELILVGRRDFNAFGSHGSTSHLRFRHLHSLLDARNFLKEKDCDICGVEIADGALPVNEHPFKKSTAFLLGNEGTGLSAKECEMCDFFVYIPQYGCGTASLNVTVAASIVLHHFGGFSERSREGNKFIVAERPMKQVKYCTETEESIIEERKSRKEYASNGFFDETRNGDSTSNLLDALFRAHNSLTGSDYSPEGWMDIVKYNEDLGKPRLKLK
;
A
#
# COMPACT_ATOMS: atom_id res chain seq x y z
N MET A 1 -0.10 -31.62 -2.67
CA MET A 1 0.34 -30.49 -1.84
C MET A 1 -0.55 -29.32 -2.20
N VAL A 2 -1.10 -28.58 -1.23
CA VAL A 2 -1.95 -27.41 -1.54
C VAL A 2 -1.03 -26.24 -1.84
N ILE A 3 -1.12 -25.68 -3.05
CA ILE A 3 -0.38 -24.47 -3.42
C ILE A 3 -1.09 -23.28 -2.78
N GLU A 4 -0.34 -22.44 -2.08
CA GLU A 4 -0.85 -21.24 -1.41
C GLU A 4 -0.39 -19.97 -2.13
N SER A 5 -1.18 -18.89 -2.02
CA SER A 5 -0.75 -17.57 -2.48
C SER A 5 -0.79 -16.55 -1.34
N TYR A 6 0.21 -15.68 -1.34
CA TYR A 6 0.33 -14.59 -0.38
C TYR A 6 0.47 -13.28 -1.15
N VAL A 7 0.01 -12.18 -0.56
CA VAL A 7 0.24 -10.85 -1.12
C VAL A 7 1.00 -10.03 -0.09
N VAL A 8 2.17 -9.53 -0.47
CA VAL A 8 3.05 -8.73 0.38
C VAL A 8 2.98 -7.29 -0.06
N VAL A 9 2.79 -6.41 0.93
CA VAL A 9 2.64 -5.00 0.73
C VAL A 9 3.54 -4.29 1.72
N HIS A 10 4.46 -3.46 1.23
CA HIS A 10 5.36 -2.69 2.08
C HIS A 10 5.11 -1.20 1.92
N ASN A 11 4.73 -0.55 3.04
CA ASN A 11 4.48 0.90 3.10
C ASN A 11 3.63 1.44 1.93
N ILE A 12 2.42 0.89 1.69
CA ILE A 12 1.56 1.35 0.59
C ILE A 12 1.38 2.86 0.64
N ALA A 13 1.72 3.53 -0.47
CA ALA A 13 1.63 4.98 -0.57
C ALA A 13 0.18 5.49 -0.44
N LYS A 14 -0.79 4.75 -1.01
CA LYS A 14 -2.21 5.13 -1.05
C LYS A 14 -3.07 4.19 -0.22
N ARG A 15 -3.56 4.68 0.92
CA ARG A 15 -4.36 3.87 1.87
C ARG A 15 -5.56 3.14 1.26
N HIS A 16 -6.21 3.70 0.25
CA HIS A 16 -7.37 3.06 -0.41
C HIS A 16 -7.00 1.81 -1.22
N ASN A 17 -5.73 1.62 -1.60
CA ASN A 17 -5.30 0.46 -2.37
C ASN A 17 -5.42 -0.84 -1.56
N VAL A 18 -5.30 -0.79 -0.22
CA VAL A 18 -5.41 -1.99 0.62
C VAL A 18 -6.80 -2.60 0.57
N GLY A 19 -7.86 -1.79 0.57
CA GLY A 19 -9.23 -2.29 0.49
C GLY A 19 -9.53 -2.98 -0.84
N THR A 20 -9.14 -2.35 -1.95
CA THR A 20 -9.29 -2.93 -3.31
C THR A 20 -8.46 -4.19 -3.47
N LEU A 21 -7.20 -4.17 -3.01
CA LEU A 21 -6.32 -5.32 -3.04
C LEU A 21 -6.87 -6.48 -2.20
N ALA A 22 -7.39 -6.19 -1.01
CA ALA A 22 -8.04 -7.20 -0.17
C ALA A 22 -9.24 -7.83 -0.88
N ARG A 23 -10.02 -7.06 -1.64
CA ARG A 23 -11.13 -7.58 -2.43
C ARG A 23 -10.67 -8.53 -3.53
N SER A 24 -9.66 -8.15 -4.32
CA SER A 24 -9.07 -9.02 -5.34
C SER A 24 -8.45 -10.27 -4.72
N ALA A 25 -7.71 -10.11 -3.62
CA ALA A 25 -7.10 -11.21 -2.89
C ALA A 25 -8.15 -12.22 -2.40
N THR A 26 -9.26 -11.76 -1.80
CA THR A 26 -10.38 -12.64 -1.44
C THR A 26 -10.97 -13.35 -2.66
N ALA A 27 -11.17 -12.64 -3.77
CA ALA A 27 -11.77 -13.20 -4.97
C ALA A 27 -10.90 -14.30 -5.61
N PHE A 28 -9.57 -14.16 -5.56
CA PHE A 28 -8.61 -15.11 -6.12
C PHE A 28 -8.13 -16.17 -5.11
N GLY A 29 -8.72 -16.23 -3.90
CA GLY A 29 -8.40 -17.26 -2.92
C GLY A 29 -7.03 -17.10 -2.26
N VAL A 30 -6.54 -15.86 -2.13
CA VAL A 30 -5.29 -15.56 -1.42
C VAL A 30 -5.38 -16.01 0.03
N THR A 31 -4.33 -16.71 0.46
CA THR A 31 -4.20 -17.31 1.78
C THR A 31 -4.09 -16.24 2.88
N GLU A 32 -3.23 -15.25 2.67
CA GLU A 32 -2.97 -14.18 3.64
C GLU A 32 -2.38 -12.93 2.96
N LEU A 33 -2.81 -11.76 3.42
CA LEU A 33 -2.28 -10.47 3.01
C LEU A 33 -1.32 -9.96 4.10
N ILE A 34 -0.04 -9.81 3.74
CA ILE A 34 1.06 -9.45 4.62
C ILE A 34 1.37 -7.98 4.43
N LEU A 35 1.21 -7.20 5.49
CA LEU A 35 1.46 -5.78 5.56
C LEU A 35 2.79 -5.56 6.30
N VAL A 36 3.75 -4.94 5.63
CA VAL A 36 5.09 -4.71 6.15
C VAL A 36 5.31 -3.22 6.39
N GLY A 37 5.92 -2.89 7.54
CA GLY A 37 6.29 -1.52 7.89
C GLY A 37 5.18 -0.80 8.64
N ARG A 38 4.72 0.35 8.13
CA ARG A 38 3.78 1.20 8.86
C ARG A 38 2.40 0.53 9.05
N ARG A 39 1.82 0.73 10.23
CA ARG A 39 0.48 0.23 10.61
C ARG A 39 -0.67 1.13 10.16
N ASP A 40 -0.39 2.26 9.51
CA ASP A 40 -1.37 3.30 9.20
C ASP A 40 -2.08 3.07 7.86
N PHE A 41 -2.69 1.91 7.70
CA PHE A 41 -3.49 1.60 6.51
C PHE A 41 -5.00 1.64 6.81
N ASN A 42 -5.81 1.87 5.78
CA ASN A 42 -7.27 1.85 5.89
C ASN A 42 -7.83 0.78 4.95
N ALA A 43 -8.70 -0.10 5.44
CA ALA A 43 -9.31 -1.16 4.64
C ALA A 43 -10.60 -0.72 3.91
N PHE A 44 -10.80 0.59 3.77
CA PHE A 44 -11.92 1.19 3.05
C PHE A 44 -11.91 0.76 1.58
N GLY A 45 -13.07 0.36 1.04
CA GLY A 45 -13.19 -0.19 -0.33
C GLY A 45 -13.21 -1.72 -0.42
N SER A 46 -12.97 -2.44 0.68
CA SER A 46 -13.05 -3.91 0.71
C SER A 46 -14.47 -4.49 0.60
N HIS A 47 -15.52 -3.68 0.78
CA HIS A 47 -16.93 -4.13 0.70
C HIS A 47 -17.22 -5.39 1.55
N GLY A 48 -16.55 -5.54 2.70
CA GLY A 48 -16.73 -6.69 3.62
C GLY A 48 -15.82 -7.90 3.34
N SER A 49 -15.07 -7.91 2.22
CA SER A 49 -14.17 -9.01 1.84
C SER A 49 -13.05 -9.25 2.86
N THR A 50 -12.67 -8.21 3.61
CA THR A 50 -11.67 -8.29 4.68
C THR A 50 -12.01 -9.29 5.77
N SER A 51 -13.28 -9.68 5.92
CA SER A 51 -13.69 -10.72 6.88
C SER A 51 -13.44 -12.15 6.40
N HIS A 52 -13.09 -12.33 5.13
CA HIS A 52 -12.77 -13.63 4.52
C HIS A 52 -11.29 -13.75 4.16
N LEU A 53 -10.46 -12.76 4.48
CA LEU A 53 -9.04 -12.71 4.18
C LEU A 53 -8.24 -12.52 5.48
N ARG A 54 -7.22 -13.35 5.69
CA ARG A 54 -6.30 -13.16 6.82
C ARG A 54 -5.36 -12.00 6.54
N PHE A 55 -5.12 -11.17 7.55
CA PHE A 55 -4.11 -10.12 7.50
C PHE A 55 -3.02 -10.42 8.51
N ARG A 56 -1.78 -10.17 8.11
CA ARG A 56 -0.58 -10.23 8.94
C ARG A 56 0.12 -8.89 8.91
N HIS A 57 0.62 -8.44 10.05
CA HIS A 57 1.46 -7.24 10.09
C HIS A 57 2.86 -7.61 10.56
N LEU A 58 3.88 -7.20 9.81
CA LEU A 58 5.28 -7.43 10.14
C LEU A 58 6.02 -6.09 10.13
N HIS A 59 7.01 -5.95 11.01
CA HIS A 59 7.72 -4.68 11.14
C HIS A 59 8.72 -4.46 10.01
N SER A 60 9.35 -5.53 9.51
CA SER A 60 10.41 -5.44 8.52
C SER A 60 10.24 -6.43 7.36
N LEU A 61 10.86 -6.09 6.22
CA LEU A 61 10.97 -7.01 5.07
C LEU A 61 11.72 -8.29 5.43
N LEU A 62 12.66 -8.22 6.38
CA LEU A 62 13.40 -9.39 6.85
C LEU A 62 12.47 -10.38 7.56
N ASP A 63 11.58 -9.88 8.43
CA ASP A 63 10.59 -10.72 9.12
C ASP A 63 9.64 -11.37 8.11
N ALA A 64 9.20 -10.61 7.10
CA ALA A 64 8.38 -11.11 6.02
C ALA A 64 9.08 -12.21 5.21
N ARG A 65 10.35 -12.02 4.90
CA ARG A 65 11.16 -13.01 4.18
C ARG A 65 11.32 -14.29 4.99
N ASN A 66 11.63 -14.18 6.29
CA ASN A 66 11.80 -15.34 7.17
C ASN A 66 10.50 -16.13 7.30
N PHE A 67 9.38 -15.44 7.53
CA PHE A 67 8.06 -16.05 7.58
C PHE A 67 7.71 -16.81 6.30
N LEU A 68 7.95 -16.22 5.13
CA LEU A 68 7.64 -16.86 3.84
C LEU A 68 8.58 -18.03 3.52
N LYS A 69 9.84 -17.95 3.92
CA LYS A 69 10.79 -19.08 3.82
C LYS A 69 10.37 -20.28 4.67
N GLU A 70 9.90 -20.05 5.89
CA GLU A 70 9.35 -21.10 6.76
C GLU A 70 8.12 -21.80 6.15
N LYS A 71 7.42 -21.12 5.24
CA LYS A 71 6.27 -21.66 4.49
C LYS A 71 6.66 -22.37 3.19
N ASP A 72 7.95 -22.50 2.87
CA ASP A 72 8.44 -22.99 1.58
C ASP A 72 7.81 -22.23 0.38
N CYS A 73 7.69 -20.90 0.53
CA CYS A 73 7.05 -20.02 -0.43
C CYS A 73 8.09 -19.21 -1.19
N ASP A 74 8.00 -19.16 -2.52
CA ASP A 74 8.83 -18.26 -3.32
C ASP A 74 8.30 -16.83 -3.23
N ILE A 75 9.19 -15.84 -3.27
CA ILE A 75 8.84 -14.42 -3.26
C ILE A 75 8.99 -13.86 -4.67
N CYS A 76 7.86 -13.56 -5.30
CA CYS A 76 7.78 -13.03 -6.65
C CYS A 76 7.56 -11.51 -6.60
N GLY A 77 8.52 -10.74 -7.12
CA GLY A 77 8.35 -9.31 -7.34
C GLY A 77 7.50 -9.04 -8.57
N VAL A 78 6.43 -8.27 -8.42
CA VAL A 78 5.61 -7.79 -9.56
C VAL A 78 6.13 -6.43 -9.98
N GLU A 79 7.07 -6.43 -10.92
CA GLU A 79 7.78 -5.22 -11.35
C GLU A 79 8.36 -5.39 -12.76
N ILE A 80 8.45 -4.29 -13.49
CA ILE A 80 9.16 -4.21 -14.77
C ILE A 80 10.66 -4.06 -14.45
N ALA A 81 11.32 -5.20 -14.27
CA ALA A 81 12.75 -5.29 -13.94
C ALA A 81 13.53 -6.10 -14.99
N ASP A 82 14.84 -5.88 -15.06
CA ASP A 82 15.72 -6.68 -15.91
C ASP A 82 15.67 -8.15 -15.50
N GLY A 83 15.49 -9.03 -16.49
CA GLY A 83 15.35 -10.48 -16.25
C GLY A 83 13.97 -10.91 -15.71
N ALA A 84 13.00 -9.98 -15.58
CA ALA A 84 11.63 -10.34 -15.24
C ALA A 84 10.97 -11.16 -16.36
N LEU A 85 10.20 -12.17 -15.98
CA LEU A 85 9.48 -13.04 -16.91
C LEU A 85 8.06 -12.50 -17.16
N PRO A 86 7.53 -12.64 -18.39
CA PRO A 86 6.17 -12.20 -18.67
C PRO A 86 5.17 -13.13 -17.96
N VAL A 87 4.21 -12.57 -17.25
CA VAL A 87 3.31 -13.33 -16.35
C VAL A 87 2.46 -14.39 -17.10
N ASN A 88 2.18 -14.17 -18.38
CA ASN A 88 1.43 -15.11 -19.21
C ASN A 88 2.22 -16.37 -19.58
N GLU A 89 3.53 -16.42 -19.36
CA GLU A 89 4.32 -17.66 -19.44
C GLU A 89 4.17 -18.53 -18.18
N HIS A 90 3.46 -18.04 -17.15
CA HIS A 90 3.16 -18.76 -15.91
C HIS A 90 4.41 -19.38 -15.25
N PRO A 91 5.41 -18.58 -14.82
CA PRO A 91 6.68 -19.08 -14.29
C PRO A 91 6.60 -19.64 -12.86
N PHE A 92 5.40 -19.87 -12.33
CA PHE A 92 5.16 -20.25 -10.93
C PHE A 92 5.29 -21.76 -10.73
N LYS A 93 6.06 -22.19 -9.72
CA LYS A 93 6.37 -23.60 -9.48
C LYS A 93 5.79 -24.17 -8.19
N LYS A 94 5.55 -23.32 -7.20
CA LYS A 94 5.04 -23.69 -5.87
C LYS A 94 4.29 -22.52 -5.23
N SER A 95 3.98 -22.63 -3.95
CA SER A 95 3.41 -21.53 -3.17
C SER A 95 4.20 -20.24 -3.40
N THR A 96 3.49 -19.14 -3.70
CA THR A 96 4.12 -17.89 -4.13
C THR A 96 3.55 -16.70 -3.37
N ALA A 97 4.45 -15.82 -2.92
CA ALA A 97 4.13 -14.54 -2.32
C ALA A 97 4.43 -13.41 -3.30
N PHE A 98 3.42 -12.61 -3.60
CA PHE A 98 3.53 -11.51 -4.56
C PHE A 98 3.85 -10.20 -3.86
N LEU A 99 5.07 -9.70 -4.04
CA LEU A 99 5.49 -8.39 -3.58
C LEU A 99 5.23 -7.34 -4.65
N LEU A 100 4.38 -6.36 -4.34
CA LEU A 100 3.91 -5.36 -5.29
C LEU A 100 4.72 -4.06 -5.18
N GLY A 101 5.16 -3.51 -6.32
CA GLY A 101 5.80 -2.19 -6.38
C GLY A 101 4.88 -1.04 -5.98
N ASN A 102 5.43 -0.01 -5.36
CA ASN A 102 4.67 1.20 -5.03
C ASN A 102 4.43 2.06 -6.29
N GLU A 103 3.29 2.76 -6.34
CA GLU A 103 2.98 3.63 -7.47
C GLU A 103 4.03 4.75 -7.63
N GLY A 104 4.56 4.89 -8.85
CA GLY A 104 5.54 5.93 -9.20
C GLY A 104 7.00 5.56 -8.86
N THR A 105 7.25 4.82 -7.78
CA THR A 105 8.60 4.44 -7.37
C THR A 105 8.97 2.99 -7.70
N GLY A 106 7.99 2.14 -7.98
CA GLY A 106 8.20 0.70 -8.13
C GLY A 106 8.65 0.03 -6.84
N LEU A 107 9.36 -1.10 -6.97
CA LEU A 107 10.09 -1.75 -5.89
C LEU A 107 11.42 -1.04 -5.58
N SER A 108 11.67 -0.79 -4.30
CA SER A 108 12.96 -0.35 -3.77
C SER A 108 14.00 -1.47 -3.82
N ALA A 109 15.28 -1.11 -3.76
CA ALA A 109 16.39 -2.09 -3.76
C ALA A 109 16.23 -3.18 -2.69
N LYS A 110 15.80 -2.82 -1.47
CA LYS A 110 15.57 -3.77 -0.37
C LYS A 110 14.41 -4.73 -0.65
N GLU A 111 13.39 -4.26 -1.37
CA GLU A 111 12.27 -5.11 -1.80
C GLU A 111 12.74 -6.06 -2.91
N CYS A 112 13.54 -5.59 -3.86
CA CYS A 112 14.12 -6.42 -4.90
C CYS A 112 15.05 -7.51 -4.33
N GLU A 113 15.88 -7.19 -3.33
CA GLU A 113 16.77 -8.15 -2.64
C GLU A 113 16.02 -9.27 -1.90
N MET A 114 14.76 -9.01 -1.52
CA MET A 114 13.91 -10.00 -0.87
C MET A 114 13.31 -11.01 -1.87
N CYS A 115 13.09 -10.59 -3.12
CA CYS A 115 12.48 -11.42 -4.17
C CYS A 115 13.42 -12.52 -4.66
N ASP A 116 12.86 -13.67 -4.97
CA ASP A 116 13.55 -14.80 -5.59
C ASP A 116 13.53 -14.71 -7.12
N PHE A 117 12.48 -14.09 -7.68
CA PHE A 117 12.36 -13.79 -9.11
C PHE A 117 11.34 -12.66 -9.35
N PHE A 118 11.27 -12.18 -10.58
CA PHE A 118 10.37 -11.10 -10.98
C PHE A 118 9.46 -11.50 -12.13
N VAL A 119 8.24 -10.97 -12.12
CA VAL A 119 7.31 -11.03 -13.24
C VAL A 119 6.80 -9.65 -13.61
N TYR A 120 6.53 -9.47 -14.90
CA TYR A 120 5.88 -8.27 -15.41
C TYR A 120 4.64 -8.63 -16.24
N ILE A 121 3.76 -7.66 -16.41
CA ILE A 121 2.57 -7.78 -17.28
C ILE A 121 2.92 -7.16 -18.62
N PRO A 122 2.90 -7.93 -19.74
CA PRO A 122 3.10 -7.36 -21.06
C PRO A 122 2.10 -6.26 -21.37
N GLN A 123 2.59 -5.11 -21.83
CA GLN A 123 1.79 -3.96 -22.24
C GLN A 123 1.98 -3.72 -23.74
N TYR A 124 0.88 -3.46 -24.45
CA TYR A 124 0.88 -3.32 -25.91
C TYR A 124 0.45 -1.92 -26.38
N GLY A 125 -0.04 -1.08 -25.46
CA GLY A 125 -0.41 0.30 -25.75
C GLY A 125 0.76 1.26 -25.48
N CYS A 126 0.76 2.40 -26.17
CA CYS A 126 1.79 3.44 -26.03
C CYS A 126 1.44 4.57 -25.04
N GLY A 127 0.25 4.53 -24.43
CA GLY A 127 -0.32 5.64 -23.66
C GLY A 127 -0.04 5.61 -22.15
N THR A 128 0.62 4.58 -21.64
CA THR A 128 0.96 4.46 -20.22
C THR A 128 2.27 3.69 -20.04
N ALA A 129 3.03 4.06 -19.00
CA ALA A 129 4.27 3.37 -18.64
C ALA A 129 4.00 2.17 -17.73
N SER A 130 2.91 2.20 -16.95
CA SER A 130 2.62 1.17 -15.96
C SER A 130 1.12 1.07 -15.66
N LEU A 131 0.75 -0.02 -14.98
CA LEU A 131 -0.59 -0.25 -14.48
C LEU A 131 -0.71 0.23 -13.03
N ASN A 132 -1.94 0.51 -12.60
CA ASN A 132 -2.24 0.67 -11.18
C ASN A 132 -1.82 -0.61 -10.41
N VAL A 133 -1.20 -0.45 -9.23
CA VAL A 133 -0.67 -1.57 -8.45
C VAL A 133 -1.72 -2.63 -8.10
N THR A 134 -2.95 -2.21 -7.78
CA THR A 134 -4.03 -3.17 -7.45
C THR A 134 -4.56 -3.90 -8.68
N VAL A 135 -4.50 -3.26 -9.85
CA VAL A 135 -4.83 -3.88 -11.14
C VAL A 135 -3.74 -4.89 -11.51
N ALA A 136 -2.47 -4.51 -11.39
CA ALA A 136 -1.35 -5.40 -11.62
C ALA A 136 -1.43 -6.65 -10.74
N ALA A 137 -1.67 -6.45 -9.43
CA ALA A 137 -1.87 -7.55 -8.49
C ALA A 137 -3.03 -8.47 -8.93
N SER A 138 -4.16 -7.91 -9.36
CA SER A 138 -5.32 -8.68 -9.78
C SER A 138 -5.03 -9.53 -11.02
N ILE A 139 -4.29 -9.00 -11.99
CA ILE A 139 -3.88 -9.72 -13.20
C ILE A 139 -2.91 -10.85 -12.85
N VAL A 140 -1.89 -10.56 -12.02
CA VAL A 140 -0.92 -11.57 -11.61
C VAL A 140 -1.57 -12.69 -10.81
N LEU A 141 -2.45 -12.37 -9.85
CA LEU A 141 -3.18 -13.36 -9.07
C LEU A 141 -4.09 -14.23 -9.94
N HIS A 142 -4.75 -13.64 -10.94
CA HIS A 142 -5.53 -14.40 -11.91
C HIS A 142 -4.64 -15.36 -12.72
N HIS A 143 -3.48 -14.90 -13.18
CA HIS A 143 -2.52 -15.73 -13.90
C HIS A 143 -1.88 -16.81 -13.03
N PHE A 144 -1.60 -16.54 -11.76
CA PHE A 144 -1.15 -17.54 -10.78
C PHE A 144 -2.18 -18.64 -10.53
N GLY A 145 -3.44 -18.41 -10.94
CA GLY A 145 -4.58 -19.27 -10.73
C GLY A 145 -4.33 -20.78 -10.89
N GLY A 146 -5.26 -21.56 -10.34
CA GLY A 146 -5.14 -23.00 -10.13
C GLY A 146 -6.08 -23.50 -9.03
N PHE A 147 -6.83 -22.59 -8.40
CA PHE A 147 -7.88 -22.89 -7.45
C PHE A 147 -9.20 -23.26 -8.15
N SER A 148 -9.97 -24.16 -7.55
CA SER A 148 -11.29 -24.53 -8.04
C SER A 148 -12.23 -23.32 -8.05
N GLU A 149 -12.93 -23.12 -9.16
CA GLU A 149 -13.97 -22.09 -9.27
C GLU A 149 -15.03 -22.29 -8.17
N ARG A 150 -15.43 -21.19 -7.54
CA ARG A 150 -16.52 -21.16 -6.57
C ARG A 150 -17.87 -21.32 -7.28
N SER A 151 -18.83 -21.94 -6.62
CA SER A 151 -20.20 -22.08 -7.14
C SER A 151 -20.83 -20.71 -7.45
N ARG A 152 -21.59 -20.68 -8.55
CA ARG A 152 -22.34 -19.51 -9.03
C ARG A 152 -23.83 -19.76 -8.87
N GLU A 153 -24.56 -18.68 -8.56
CA GLU A 153 -26.01 -18.65 -8.51
C GLU A 153 -26.50 -17.46 -9.34
N GLY A 154 -27.17 -17.75 -10.46
CA GLY A 154 -27.51 -16.74 -11.47
C GLY A 154 -26.27 -15.99 -11.97
N ASN A 155 -26.24 -14.67 -11.78
CA ASN A 155 -25.19 -13.78 -12.28
C ASN A 155 -24.10 -13.46 -11.23
N LYS A 156 -24.03 -14.18 -10.10
CA LYS A 156 -23.08 -13.89 -9.01
C LYS A 156 -22.45 -15.16 -8.45
N PHE A 157 -21.27 -15.03 -7.84
CA PHE A 157 -20.68 -16.08 -7.02
C PHE A 157 -21.38 -16.16 -5.66
N ILE A 158 -21.59 -17.39 -5.17
CA ILE A 158 -22.13 -17.61 -3.83
C ILE A 158 -21.10 -17.11 -2.82
N VAL A 159 -21.50 -16.22 -1.91
CA VAL A 159 -20.65 -15.67 -0.85
C VAL A 159 -20.71 -16.60 0.34
N ALA A 160 -19.55 -16.95 0.92
CA ALA A 160 -19.52 -17.83 2.08
C ALA A 160 -19.99 -17.07 3.33
N GLU A 161 -20.55 -17.80 4.29
CA GLU A 161 -20.87 -17.22 5.59
C GLU A 161 -19.65 -16.52 6.20
N ARG A 162 -19.93 -15.44 6.91
CA ARG A 162 -18.88 -14.66 7.56
C ARG A 162 -18.27 -15.48 8.70
N PRO A 163 -16.94 -15.63 8.78
CA PRO A 163 -16.31 -16.34 9.90
C PRO A 163 -16.66 -15.67 11.24
N MET A 164 -17.04 -16.48 12.25
CA MET A 164 -17.51 -15.97 13.55
C MET A 164 -16.44 -15.23 14.37
N LYS A 165 -15.16 -15.56 14.19
CA LYS A 165 -14.03 -14.87 14.82
C LYS A 165 -12.81 -14.95 13.91
N GLN A 166 -12.33 -13.81 13.44
CA GLN A 166 -11.00 -13.70 12.85
C GLN A 166 -10.27 -12.58 13.59
N VAL A 167 -9.12 -12.92 14.18
CA VAL A 167 -8.21 -11.90 14.69
C VAL A 167 -7.75 -11.11 13.46
N LYS A 168 -8.03 -9.80 13.43
CA LYS A 168 -7.72 -8.95 12.27
C LYS A 168 -6.23 -8.89 11.93
N TYR A 169 -5.35 -9.31 12.84
CA TYR A 169 -3.90 -9.32 12.66
C TYR A 169 -3.32 -10.57 13.29
N CYS A 170 -2.70 -11.42 12.49
CA CYS A 170 -1.98 -12.57 12.99
C CYS A 170 -0.49 -12.25 13.15
N THR A 171 -0.12 -11.25 13.97
CA THR A 171 1.20 -11.17 14.61
C THR A 171 1.24 -10.01 15.57
N GLU A 172 1.36 -10.34 16.86
CA GLU A 172 2.33 -9.80 17.82
C GLU A 172 1.98 -10.33 19.22
N THR A 173 2.99 -10.73 20.00
CA THR A 173 2.82 -10.93 21.45
C THR A 173 2.41 -9.59 22.06
N GLU A 174 1.63 -9.60 23.15
CA GLU A 174 1.16 -8.36 23.80
C GLU A 174 2.32 -7.39 24.12
N GLU A 175 3.51 -7.94 24.35
CA GLU A 175 4.76 -7.23 24.66
C GLU A 175 5.21 -6.27 23.55
N SER A 176 5.20 -6.67 22.28
CA SER A 176 5.67 -5.80 21.19
C SER A 176 4.68 -4.66 20.89
N ILE A 177 3.39 -4.89 21.13
CA ILE A 177 2.35 -3.86 21.04
C ILE A 177 2.54 -2.81 22.15
N ILE A 178 2.94 -3.25 23.35
CA ILE A 178 3.23 -2.37 24.48
C ILE A 178 4.52 -1.56 24.21
N GLU A 179 5.54 -2.20 23.66
CA GLU A 179 6.81 -1.57 23.28
C GLU A 179 6.62 -0.48 22.22
N GLU A 180 5.80 -0.70 21.18
CA GLU A 180 5.49 0.32 20.17
C GLU A 180 4.71 1.50 20.75
N ARG A 181 3.78 1.25 21.69
CA ARG A 181 3.05 2.33 22.38
C ARG A 181 3.98 3.16 23.26
N LYS A 182 4.97 2.53 23.89
CA LYS A 182 6.01 3.22 24.65
C LYS A 182 6.91 4.04 23.74
N SER A 183 7.42 3.45 22.65
CA SER A 183 8.30 4.16 21.72
C SER A 183 7.61 5.32 21.02
N ARG A 184 6.32 5.21 20.67
CA ARG A 184 5.52 6.35 20.15
C ARG A 184 5.33 7.45 21.19
N LYS A 185 5.11 7.09 22.46
CA LYS A 185 5.03 8.08 23.55
C LYS A 185 6.38 8.76 23.79
N GLU A 186 7.48 8.00 23.74
CA GLU A 186 8.84 8.51 23.87
C GLU A 186 9.24 9.39 22.68
N TYR A 187 8.87 9.03 21.45
CA TYR A 187 9.12 9.86 20.27
C TYR A 187 8.29 11.15 20.30
N ALA A 188 7.04 11.07 20.78
CA ALA A 188 6.20 12.24 20.98
C ALA A 188 6.67 13.14 22.14
N SER A 189 7.30 12.57 23.17
CA SER A 189 7.89 13.33 24.28
C SER A 189 9.26 13.91 23.93
N ASN A 190 10.09 13.18 23.18
CA ASN A 190 11.45 13.59 22.81
C ASN A 190 11.45 14.55 21.61
N GLY A 191 10.46 14.47 20.72
CA GLY A 191 10.26 15.42 19.62
C GLY A 191 9.82 16.83 20.06
N PHE A 192 9.64 17.06 21.37
CA PHE A 192 9.30 18.37 21.94
C PHE A 192 10.52 19.10 22.54
N PHE A 193 11.69 18.46 22.59
CA PHE A 193 12.91 18.99 23.21
C PHE A 193 14.15 18.72 22.33
N ASP A 194 14.10 19.08 21.05
CA ASP A 194 15.35 19.28 20.28
C ASP A 194 15.15 20.33 19.16
N GLU A 195 14.84 21.55 19.56
CA GLU A 195 15.17 22.75 18.76
C GLU A 195 15.63 23.84 19.73
N THR A 196 16.86 23.73 20.22
CA THR A 196 17.57 24.90 20.79
C THR A 196 19.07 24.69 20.68
N ARG A 197 19.62 25.03 19.50
CA ARG A 197 20.92 25.71 19.30
C ARG A 197 21.33 25.71 17.82
N ASN A 198 20.75 26.62 17.05
CA ASN A 198 21.52 27.60 16.29
C ASN A 198 20.57 28.68 15.76
N GLY A 199 21.03 29.92 15.81
CA GLY A 199 20.19 31.11 15.72
C GLY A 199 19.60 31.41 14.35
N ASP A 200 18.62 32.30 14.44
CA ASP A 200 17.93 33.09 13.43
C ASP A 200 16.66 32.52 12.76
N SER A 201 15.54 33.09 13.22
CA SER A 201 14.32 33.44 12.47
C SER A 201 13.34 32.31 12.06
N THR A 202 12.70 31.67 13.04
CA THR A 202 11.51 30.83 12.79
C THR A 202 10.27 31.18 13.64
N SER A 203 10.34 32.16 14.55
CA SER A 203 9.19 32.54 15.38
C SER A 203 8.09 33.32 14.65
N ASN A 204 8.32 33.76 13.41
CA ASN A 204 7.35 34.58 12.67
C ASN A 204 6.49 33.79 11.68
N LEU A 205 6.85 32.54 11.33
CA LEU A 205 6.16 31.79 10.28
C LEU A 205 4.94 31.01 10.80
N LEU A 206 5.09 30.34 11.95
CA LEU A 206 3.99 29.60 12.59
C LEU A 206 2.92 30.54 13.13
N ASP A 207 3.33 31.70 13.64
CA ASP A 207 2.43 32.72 14.17
C ASP A 207 1.67 33.46 13.05
N ALA A 208 2.26 33.56 11.85
CA ALA A 208 1.59 34.05 10.64
C ALA A 208 0.60 33.01 10.06
N LEU A 209 0.97 31.72 10.07
CA LEU A 209 0.12 30.62 9.61
C LEU A 209 -1.11 30.41 10.50
N PHE A 210 -0.97 30.55 11.83
CA PHE A 210 -2.09 30.47 12.77
C PHE A 210 -3.07 31.65 12.64
N ARG A 211 -2.57 32.86 12.35
CA ARG A 211 -3.43 34.04 12.11
C ARG A 211 -4.17 33.95 10.78
N ALA A 212 -3.53 33.42 9.74
CA ALA A 212 -4.16 33.23 8.42
C ALA A 212 -5.27 32.16 8.44
N HIS A 213 -5.12 31.10 9.24
CA HIS A 213 -6.11 30.02 9.30
C HIS A 213 -7.38 30.39 10.10
N ASN A 214 -7.31 31.37 11.00
CA ASN A 214 -8.46 31.77 11.84
C ASN A 214 -9.30 32.93 11.26
N SER A 215 -9.00 33.45 10.07
CA SER A 215 -9.84 34.50 9.42
C SER A 215 -10.74 33.99 8.29
N LEU A 216 -10.68 32.72 7.91
CA LEU A 216 -11.45 32.18 6.78
C LEU A 216 -12.78 31.60 7.29
N THR A 217 -13.79 32.46 7.41
CA THR A 217 -15.19 32.02 7.55
C THR A 217 -15.89 32.06 6.20
N GLY A 218 -16.33 30.88 5.75
CA GLY A 218 -17.56 30.65 4.98
C GLY A 218 -17.82 31.34 3.62
N SER A 219 -16.98 32.24 3.09
CA SER A 219 -17.34 33.03 1.89
C SER A 219 -16.35 33.06 0.72
N ASP A 220 -15.21 32.37 0.76
CA ASP A 220 -14.14 32.52 -0.24
C ASP A 220 -14.20 31.58 -1.46
N TYR A 221 -15.39 31.15 -1.88
CA TYR A 221 -15.59 30.58 -3.22
C TYR A 221 -16.20 31.61 -4.17
N SER A 222 -15.58 32.79 -4.26
CA SER A 222 -15.90 33.78 -5.31
C SER A 222 -14.78 33.83 -6.36
N PRO A 223 -15.09 34.17 -7.63
CA PRO A 223 -14.10 34.23 -8.72
C PRO A 223 -12.93 35.19 -8.48
N GLU A 224 -13.11 36.17 -7.59
CA GLU A 224 -12.11 37.20 -7.26
C GLU A 224 -10.94 36.62 -6.45
N GLY A 225 -11.22 35.73 -5.48
CA GLY A 225 -10.19 35.13 -4.61
C GLY A 225 -9.22 34.20 -5.33
N TRP A 226 -9.60 33.70 -6.51
CA TRP A 226 -8.72 32.90 -7.37
C TRP A 226 -7.62 33.74 -8.04
N MET A 227 -7.85 35.04 -8.27
CA MET A 227 -6.83 35.91 -8.87
C MET A 227 -5.66 36.19 -7.92
N ASP A 228 -5.92 36.26 -6.61
CA ASP A 228 -4.88 36.49 -5.60
C ASP A 228 -3.93 35.29 -5.46
N ILE A 229 -4.44 34.07 -5.60
CA ILE A 229 -3.64 32.83 -5.59
C ILE A 229 -2.76 32.73 -6.84
N VAL A 230 -3.26 33.18 -8.00
CA VAL A 230 -2.48 33.20 -9.25
C VAL A 230 -1.33 34.21 -9.15
N LYS A 231 -1.60 35.39 -8.58
CA LYS A 231 -0.61 36.45 -8.41
C LYS A 231 0.50 36.05 -7.42
N TYR A 232 0.14 35.39 -6.32
CA TYR A 232 1.11 34.84 -5.35
C TYR A 232 2.06 33.79 -5.97
N ASN A 233 1.58 32.99 -6.92
CA ASN A 233 2.42 32.00 -7.60
C ASN A 233 3.33 32.60 -8.68
N GLU A 234 2.95 33.72 -9.30
CA GLU A 234 3.78 34.46 -10.26
C GLU A 234 4.96 35.17 -9.55
N ASP A 235 4.73 35.75 -8.36
CA ASP A 235 5.79 36.40 -7.56
C ASP A 235 6.84 35.40 -7.02
N LEU A 236 6.50 34.11 -6.93
CA LEU A 236 7.40 33.03 -6.54
C LEU A 236 8.12 32.33 -7.71
N GLY A 237 7.95 32.82 -8.95
CA GLY A 237 8.68 32.35 -10.13
C GLY A 237 8.36 30.91 -10.56
N LYS A 238 7.21 30.35 -10.17
CA LYS A 238 6.82 28.97 -10.52
C LYS A 238 6.15 28.92 -11.91
N PRO A 239 6.45 27.91 -12.75
CA PRO A 239 5.86 27.82 -14.09
C PRO A 239 4.34 27.60 -14.02
N ARG A 240 3.60 28.32 -14.87
CA ARG A 240 2.14 28.22 -15.02
C ARG A 240 1.71 26.78 -15.29
N LEU A 241 0.82 26.25 -14.45
CA LEU A 241 0.03 25.06 -14.75
C LEU A 241 -0.83 25.34 -15.98
N LYS A 242 -0.44 24.83 -17.15
CA LYS A 242 -1.33 24.77 -18.31
C LYS A 242 -2.36 23.68 -18.06
N LEU A 243 -3.59 24.11 -17.74
CA LEU A 243 -4.78 23.25 -17.78
C LEU A 243 -5.01 22.80 -19.22
N LYS A 244 -5.11 21.48 -19.44
CA LYS A 244 -5.83 20.87 -20.56
C LYS A 244 -7.05 20.17 -19.99
#